data_AF-A0A427KVU5-F1
#
_entry.id   AF-A0A427KVU5-F1
#
_cell.length_a   1.000
_cell.length_b   1.000
_cell.length_c   1.000
_cell.angle_alpha   90.00
_cell.angle_beta   90.00
_cell.angle_gamma   90.00
#
_symmetry.space_group_name_H-M   'P 1'
#
loop_
_entity.id
_entity.type
_entity.pdbx_description
1 polymer ?
#
loop_
_entity_poly.entity_id
_entity_poly.type
_entity_poly.pdbx_seq_one_letter_code
_entity_poly.pdbx_strand_id
1 'polypeptide(L)'
;MGEKRELTTMSDLGITIFDPADALTSPAHIAAYIDLVAEETGHDTEEILKAMGVAVRASGSASVVAMKAGLMLAELETALGADGDPSFDTVLKIAHALGIRIHFET
;
A
#
# COMPACT_ATOMS: atom_id res chain seq x y z
N MET A 1 -45.56 -10.39 0.62
CA MET A 1 -45.04 -9.93 -0.68
C MET A 1 -43.63 -9.41 -0.39
N GLY A 2 -42.62 -10.26 -0.56
CA GLY A 2 -41.25 -9.94 -0.14
C GLY A 2 -40.65 -8.89 -1.04
N GLU A 3 -40.19 -7.79 -0.45
CA GLU A 3 -39.45 -6.74 -1.14
C GLU A 3 -38.19 -7.37 -1.76
N LYS A 4 -38.13 -7.36 -3.09
CA LYS A 4 -37.01 -7.91 -3.85
C LYS A 4 -35.84 -6.96 -3.65
N ARG A 5 -34.90 -7.29 -2.74
CA ARG A 5 -33.68 -6.51 -2.53
C ARG A 5 -32.95 -6.37 -3.87
N GLU A 6 -32.73 -5.13 -4.29
CA GLU A 6 -31.96 -4.78 -5.47
C GLU A 6 -30.48 -4.93 -5.12
N LEU A 7 -29.81 -5.90 -5.75
CA LEU A 7 -28.38 -6.16 -5.55
C LEU A 7 -27.61 -5.26 -6.52
N THR A 8 -26.91 -4.25 -6.01
CA THR A 8 -26.26 -3.20 -6.81
C THR A 8 -24.73 -3.21 -6.68
N THR A 9 -24.20 -3.99 -5.75
CA THR A 9 -22.77 -4.11 -5.46
C THR A 9 -22.31 -5.57 -5.41
N MET A 10 -21.00 -5.82 -5.55
CA MET A 10 -20.43 -7.16 -5.39
C MET A 10 -20.68 -7.72 -3.97
N SER A 11 -20.68 -6.84 -2.96
CA SER A 11 -21.00 -7.19 -1.57
C SER A 11 -22.43 -7.69 -1.40
N ASP A 12 -23.40 -7.18 -2.17
CA ASP A 12 -24.78 -7.65 -2.13
C ASP A 12 -24.91 -9.11 -2.60
N LEU A 13 -23.96 -9.56 -3.43
CA LEU A 13 -23.86 -10.95 -3.92
C LEU A 13 -23.04 -11.84 -2.97
N GLY A 14 -22.58 -11.31 -1.83
CA GLY A 14 -21.66 -12.02 -0.92
C GLY A 14 -20.24 -12.17 -1.47
N ILE A 15 -19.88 -11.39 -2.50
CA ILE A 15 -18.55 -11.42 -3.12
C ILE A 15 -17.69 -10.36 -2.44
N THR A 16 -16.61 -10.80 -1.79
CA THR A 16 -15.60 -9.93 -1.21
C THR A 16 -14.45 -9.74 -2.19
N ILE A 17 -14.09 -8.50 -2.49
CA ILE A 17 -12.87 -8.19 -3.27
C ILE A 17 -11.67 -8.46 -2.36
N PHE A 18 -10.71 -9.22 -2.88
CA PHE A 18 -9.45 -9.46 -2.18
C PHE A 18 -8.58 -8.20 -2.19
N ASP A 19 -8.18 -7.72 -1.01
CA ASP A 19 -7.11 -6.71 -0.87
C ASP A 19 -5.84 -7.42 -0.35
N PRO A 20 -4.72 -7.37 -1.07
CA PRO A 20 -3.46 -7.92 -0.60
C PRO A 20 -3.05 -7.39 0.78
N ALA A 21 -3.48 -6.19 1.17
CA ALA A 21 -3.21 -5.61 2.48
C ALA A 21 -3.68 -6.50 3.64
N ASP A 22 -4.75 -7.28 3.46
CA ASP A 22 -5.31 -8.17 4.50
C ASP A 22 -4.35 -9.32 4.86
N ALA A 23 -3.42 -9.68 3.96
CA ALA A 23 -2.44 -10.74 4.19
C ALA A 23 -1.14 -10.24 4.85
N LEU A 24 -0.90 -8.92 4.85
CA LEU A 24 0.37 -8.31 5.28
C LEU A 24 0.34 -7.92 6.77
N THR A 25 0.34 -8.93 7.65
CA THR A 25 0.13 -8.76 9.09
C THR A 25 1.38 -8.41 9.91
N SER A 26 2.54 -8.26 9.29
CA SER A 26 3.80 -7.92 9.97
C SER A 26 4.72 -7.05 9.11
N PRO A 27 5.62 -6.25 9.71
CA PRO A 27 6.62 -5.50 8.96
C PRO A 27 7.51 -6.37 8.07
N ALA A 28 7.80 -7.60 8.50
CA ALA A 28 8.59 -8.56 7.71
C ALA A 28 7.84 -9.01 6.45
N HIS A 29 6.53 -9.28 6.55
CA HIS A 29 5.71 -9.61 5.38
C HIS A 29 5.58 -8.44 4.42
N ILE A 30 5.44 -7.22 4.95
CA ILE A 30 5.40 -6.01 4.12
C ILE A 30 6.71 -5.84 3.34
N ALA A 31 7.85 -5.97 4.01
CA ALA A 31 9.16 -5.86 3.36
C ALA A 31 9.33 -6.92 2.27
N ALA A 32 9.03 -8.19 2.59
CA ALA A 32 9.10 -9.29 1.63
C ALA A 32 8.14 -9.10 0.43
N TYR A 33 6.95 -8.55 0.67
CA TYR A 33 5.99 -8.25 -0.38
C TYR A 33 6.50 -7.19 -1.35
N ILE A 34 7.06 -6.09 -0.85
CA ILE A 34 7.64 -5.03 -1.71
C ILE A 34 8.83 -5.57 -2.50
N ASP A 35 9.67 -6.38 -1.86
CA ASP A 35 10.85 -7.01 -2.48
C ASP A 35 10.45 -7.95 -3.62
N LEU A 36 9.48 -8.85 -3.38
CA LEU A 36 8.92 -9.74 -4.40
C LEU A 36 8.30 -8.97 -5.57
N VAL A 37 7.52 -7.91 -5.30
CA VAL A 37 6.96 -7.08 -6.37
C VAL A 37 8.07 -6.44 -7.19
N ALA A 38 9.13 -5.93 -6.55
CA ALA A 38 10.26 -5.36 -7.26
C ALA A 38 10.96 -6.41 -8.14
N GLU A 39 11.20 -7.62 -7.64
CA GLU A 39 11.80 -8.70 -8.43
C GLU A 39 10.92 -9.13 -9.63
N GLU A 40 9.63 -9.36 -9.40
CA GLU A 40 8.71 -9.87 -10.42
C GLU A 40 8.42 -8.85 -11.53
N THR A 41 8.57 -7.56 -11.23
CA THR A 41 8.30 -6.46 -12.17
C THR A 41 9.55 -5.89 -12.82
N GLY A 42 10.74 -6.40 -12.47
CA GLY A 42 12.01 -5.88 -12.98
C GLY A 42 12.37 -4.50 -12.41
N HIS A 43 12.01 -4.27 -11.16
CA HIS A 43 12.20 -3.03 -10.41
C HIS A 43 11.48 -1.82 -11.02
N ASP A 44 10.25 -2.02 -11.50
CA ASP A 44 9.42 -0.94 -12.02
C ASP A 44 8.96 -0.01 -10.90
N THR A 45 9.17 1.29 -11.09
CA THR A 45 8.86 2.31 -10.07
C THR A 45 7.37 2.37 -9.73
N GLU A 46 6.49 2.30 -10.73
CA GLU A 46 5.04 2.39 -10.49
C GLU A 46 4.55 1.20 -9.69
N GLU A 47 5.04 -0.01 -10.00
CA GLU A 47 4.68 -1.23 -9.27
C GLU A 47 5.19 -1.22 -7.83
N ILE A 48 6.41 -0.72 -7.59
CA ILE A 48 6.94 -0.55 -6.23
C ILE A 48 6.10 0.46 -5.44
N LEU A 49 5.71 1.59 -6.04
CA LEU A 49 4.86 2.58 -5.38
C LEU A 49 3.46 2.03 -5.07
N LYS A 50 2.86 1.24 -5.97
CA LYS A 50 1.61 0.51 -5.70
C LYS A 50 1.77 -0.44 -4.52
N ALA A 51 2.87 -1.19 -4.46
CA ALA A 51 3.15 -2.09 -3.34
C ALA A 51 3.31 -1.34 -2.00
N MET A 52 3.98 -0.18 -2.01
CA MET A 52 4.04 0.70 -0.85
C MET A 52 2.65 1.21 -0.45
N GLY A 53 1.77 1.52 -1.40
CA GLY A 53 0.37 1.86 -1.13
C GLY A 53 -0.40 0.73 -0.43
N VAL A 54 -0.20 -0.51 -0.85
CA VAL A 54 -0.74 -1.70 -0.16
C VAL A 54 -0.20 -1.80 1.27
N ALA A 55 1.12 -1.60 1.45
CA ALA A 55 1.76 -1.62 2.75
C ALA A 55 1.20 -0.56 3.71
N VAL A 56 0.92 0.65 3.21
CA VAL A 56 0.27 1.71 3.99
C VAL A 56 -1.12 1.27 4.45
N ARG A 57 -1.92 0.62 3.59
CA ARG A 57 -3.22 0.09 4.01
C ARG A 57 -3.07 -1.02 5.05
N ALA A 58 -2.12 -1.94 4.85
CA ALA A 58 -1.83 -3.03 5.79
C ALA A 58 -1.39 -2.54 7.18
N SER A 59 -0.79 -1.34 7.27
CA SER A 59 -0.42 -0.73 8.55
C SER A 59 -1.60 -0.33 9.44
N GLY A 60 -2.82 -0.33 8.89
CA GLY A 60 -4.07 -0.01 9.59
C GLY A 60 -4.41 1.49 9.68
N SER A 61 -3.47 2.39 9.38
CA SER A 61 -3.77 3.83 9.33
C SER A 61 -2.77 4.62 8.48
N ALA A 62 -3.22 5.07 7.31
CA ALA A 62 -2.46 5.97 6.44
C ALA A 62 -2.07 7.29 7.15
N SER A 63 -2.96 7.84 7.98
CA SER A 63 -2.69 9.08 8.73
C SER A 63 -1.54 8.93 9.72
N VAL A 64 -1.42 7.77 10.38
CA VAL A 64 -0.29 7.48 11.29
C VAL A 64 1.01 7.36 10.51
N VAL A 65 0.99 6.71 9.34
CA VAL A 65 2.16 6.62 8.45
C VAL A 65 2.60 8.00 7.99
N ALA A 66 1.67 8.83 7.49
CA ALA A 66 1.95 10.19 7.04
C ALA A 66 2.62 11.01 8.17
N MET A 67 2.02 10.99 9.37
CA MET A 67 2.58 11.66 10.54
C MET A 67 4.01 11.20 10.87
N LYS A 68 4.26 9.88 10.87
CA LYS A 68 5.60 9.32 11.13
C LYS A 68 6.61 9.68 10.03
N ALA A 69 6.15 9.82 8.78
CA ALA A 69 6.95 10.22 7.64
C ALA A 69 7.18 11.75 7.59
N GLY A 70 6.53 12.53 8.47
CA GLY A 70 6.58 14.00 8.43
C GLY A 70 5.83 14.59 7.23
N LEU A 71 4.80 13.90 6.75
CA LEU A 71 3.95 14.28 5.62
C LEU A 71 2.52 14.57 6.09
N MET A 72 1.81 15.39 5.34
CA MET A 72 0.36 15.45 5.38
C MET A 72 -0.25 14.22 4.69
N LEU A 73 -1.47 13.82 5.08
CA LEU A 73 -2.15 12.68 4.45
C LEU A 73 -2.28 12.84 2.94
N ALA A 74 -2.67 14.03 2.47
CA ALA A 74 -2.80 14.33 1.04
C ALA A 74 -1.46 14.23 0.28
N GLU A 75 -0.34 14.57 0.94
CA GLU A 75 0.99 14.41 0.35
C GLU A 75 1.36 12.94 0.22
N LEU A 76 1.06 12.12 1.24
CA LEU A 76 1.25 10.67 1.20
C LEU A 76 0.39 10.03 0.09
N GLU A 77 -0.87 10.40 -0.01
CA GLU A 77 -1.80 9.87 -1.03
C GLU A 77 -1.36 10.27 -2.44
N THR A 78 -0.88 11.50 -2.63
CA THR A 78 -0.34 11.96 -3.92
C THR A 78 0.95 11.22 -4.27
N ALA A 79 1.85 11.04 -3.31
CA ALA A 79 3.13 10.34 -3.50
C ALA A 79 2.96 8.88 -3.94
N LEU A 80 1.91 8.20 -3.46
CA LEU A 80 1.63 6.79 -3.77
C LEU A 80 0.51 6.60 -4.79
N GLY A 81 0.01 7.69 -5.39
CA GLY A 81 -1.03 7.68 -6.39
C GLY A 81 -0.55 7.16 -7.75
N ALA A 82 -1.49 6.97 -8.68
CA ALA A 82 -1.21 6.44 -10.02
C ALA A 82 -0.18 7.26 -10.82
N ASP A 83 -0.18 8.59 -10.63
CA ASP A 83 0.75 9.52 -11.27
C ASP A 83 1.78 10.08 -10.25
N GLY A 84 2.00 9.36 -9.15
CA GLY A 84 2.93 9.78 -8.09
C GLY A 84 4.37 9.76 -8.58
N ASP A 85 5.07 10.89 -8.41
CA ASP A 85 6.52 11.01 -8.63
C ASP A 85 7.22 11.47 -7.34
N PRO A 86 7.22 10.63 -6.29
CA PRO A 86 7.84 11.00 -5.02
C PRO A 86 9.35 11.07 -5.16
N SER A 87 9.95 12.08 -4.52
CA SER A 87 11.40 12.10 -4.38
C SER A 87 11.89 10.85 -3.65
N PHE A 88 13.13 10.44 -3.90
CA PHE A 88 13.74 9.30 -3.19
C PHE A 88 13.73 9.50 -1.66
N ASP A 89 13.89 10.74 -1.17
CA ASP A 89 13.76 11.07 0.25
C ASP A 89 12.35 10.78 0.80
N THR A 90 11.30 11.10 0.02
CA THR A 90 9.91 10.78 0.35
C THR A 90 9.72 9.27 0.47
N VAL A 91 10.25 8.49 -0.47
CA VAL A 91 10.19 7.02 -0.44
C VAL A 91 10.86 6.47 0.82
N LEU A 92 12.06 6.95 1.17
CA LEU A 92 12.78 6.54 2.38
C LEU A 92 12.01 6.86 3.67
N LYS A 93 11.40 8.05 3.74
CA LYS A 93 10.57 8.45 4.89
C LYS A 93 9.35 7.55 5.08
N ILE A 94 8.67 7.19 3.99
CA ILE A 94 7.52 6.29 4.02
C ILE A 94 7.97 4.88 4.43
N ALA A 95 9.04 4.35 3.85
CA ALA A 95 9.60 3.04 4.23
C ALA A 95 9.94 2.99 5.72
N HIS A 96 10.61 4.02 6.25
CA HIS A 96 10.94 4.11 7.66
C HIS A 96 9.70 4.21 8.56
N ALA A 97 8.67 4.96 8.14
CA ALA A 97 7.40 5.07 8.87
C ALA A 97 6.65 3.71 8.96
N LEU A 98 6.86 2.83 7.98
CA LEU A 98 6.37 1.46 7.95
C LEU A 98 7.26 0.47 8.72
N GLY A 99 8.40 0.92 9.27
CA GLY A 99 9.36 0.07 9.99
C GLY A 99 10.26 -0.76 9.07
N ILE A 100 10.37 -0.37 7.80
CA ILE A 100 11.17 -1.05 6.77
C ILE A 100 12.55 -0.40 6.68
N ARG A 101 13.57 -1.21 6.42
CA ARG A 101 14.95 -0.76 6.15
C ARG A 101 15.34 -1.15 4.74
N ILE A 102 15.77 -0.18 3.94
CA ILE A 102 16.33 -0.42 2.61
C ILE A 102 17.81 -0.79 2.76
N HIS A 103 18.25 -1.78 1.99
CA HIS A 103 19.64 -2.20 1.90
C HIS A 103 19.99 -2.48 0.44
N PHE A 104 21.30 -2.48 0.13
CA PHE A 104 21.83 -2.80 -1.19
C PHE A 104 22.61 -4.11 -1.09
N GLU A 105 22.45 -4.99 -2.08
CA GLU A 105 23.12 -6.28 -2.18
C GLU A 105 23.65 -6.55 -3.60
N THR A 106 24.43 -7.61 -3.76
CA THR A 106 25.12 -8.01 -5.00
C THR A 106 25.00 -9.50 -5.24
#